data_AF-A0A7K4GT42-F1
#
_entry.id   AF-A0A7K4GT42-F1
#
_cell.length_a   1.000
_cell.length_b   1.000
_cell.length_c   1.000
_cell.angle_alpha   90.00
_cell.angle_beta   90.00
_cell.angle_gamma   90.00
#
_symmetry.space_group_name_H-M   'P 1'
#
loop_
_entity.id
_entity.type
_entity.pdbx_description
1 polymer ?
#
loop_
_entity_poly.entity_id
_entity_poly.type
_entity_poly.pdbx_seq_one_letter_code
_entity_poly.pdbx_strand_id
1 'polypeptide(L)'
;MSLQESLASRKDCSGAGRTLSMMEILDICRSTNQAVPLKSLFVVLPDGGDYSGGIYLYKDNELTLITDKEKTQYSMELYPELIWKESIELDDLIDVGLIWQYLSLKVESMGLGVSQRARAPKKYNKLINNKLNQNYAFLYSVAVRERDRGALVEDISELLQREVEGSTVLLDTPACYKDRKIYKNQYEGVPLDTAIFNQRDKKNPNHTTLHEISQLLWACQGENDHTTHGNRDALEKNGYGRVHASGCAGYAVYPIVIVEDLANLPKGLYVYNPIGYSALNRWIEVNDKITYDHFLQHFASDSSKVEIEKEFGVNLPNYAILLCIDRKKPCAGFMHRVMNIKYWAEIEAGMALAGLQLQANALGSKWQKVVFSNPDDPKYRTLFNLDSAELSINEMATNLVNLPKNERLSLKGNLVPTVLFFLQNQ
;
A
#
# COMPACT_ATOMS: atom_id res chain seq x y z
N MET A 1 4.50 -14.32 12.46
CA MET A 1 4.17 -12.89 12.34
C MET A 1 2.83 -12.78 11.65
N SER A 2 1.92 -12.00 12.20
CA SER A 2 0.63 -11.70 11.59
C SER A 2 0.78 -10.74 10.41
N LEU A 3 -0.18 -10.73 9.48
CA LEU A 3 -0.20 -9.76 8.36
C LEU A 3 -0.06 -8.31 8.86
N GLN A 4 -0.79 -7.96 9.92
CA GLN A 4 -0.78 -6.60 10.46
C GLN A 4 0.58 -6.25 11.10
N GLU A 5 1.21 -7.19 11.79
CA GLU A 5 2.57 -6.99 12.32
C GLU A 5 3.57 -6.76 11.18
N SER A 6 3.51 -7.55 10.09
CA SER A 6 4.41 -7.39 8.94
C SER A 6 4.20 -6.04 8.22
N LEU A 7 2.94 -5.64 8.00
CA LEU A 7 2.63 -4.33 7.43
C LEU A 7 3.12 -3.17 8.31
N ALA A 8 3.08 -3.35 9.63
CA ALA A 8 3.55 -2.36 10.60
C ALA A 8 5.07 -2.29 10.73
N SER A 9 5.78 -3.43 10.70
CA SER A 9 7.24 -3.50 10.87
C SER A 9 8.02 -3.12 9.62
N ARG A 10 7.33 -2.95 8.49
CA ARG A 10 7.95 -2.68 7.21
C ARG A 10 8.73 -1.36 7.20
N LYS A 11 10.01 -1.44 6.81
CA LYS A 11 10.89 -0.29 6.59
C LYS A 11 11.79 -0.50 5.39
N ASP A 12 12.17 0.59 4.72
CA ASP A 12 13.21 0.57 3.69
C ASP A 12 14.54 0.15 4.34
N CYS A 13 15.14 -0.93 3.84
CA CYS A 13 16.30 -1.55 4.48
C CYS A 13 17.63 -1.15 3.84
N SER A 14 18.62 -0.87 4.68
CA SER A 14 19.95 -0.44 4.26
C SER A 14 21.05 -1.52 4.39
N GLY A 15 20.71 -2.71 4.87
CA GLY A 15 21.65 -3.79 5.18
C GLY A 15 22.42 -4.32 3.97
N ALA A 16 23.59 -4.92 4.21
CA ALA A 16 24.40 -5.48 3.12
C ALA A 16 23.63 -6.59 2.36
N GLY A 17 23.89 -6.75 1.07
CA GLY A 17 23.42 -7.91 0.34
C GLY A 17 24.19 -9.16 0.75
N ARG A 18 23.51 -10.31 0.85
CA ARG A 18 24.15 -11.63 0.92
C ARG A 18 23.69 -12.47 -0.25
N THR A 19 24.51 -13.43 -0.66
CA THR A 19 24.07 -14.45 -1.61
C THR A 19 22.93 -15.28 -0.98
N LEU A 20 21.84 -15.45 -1.72
CA LEU A 20 20.72 -16.32 -1.35
C LEU A 20 20.95 -17.70 -1.95
N SER A 21 20.44 -18.74 -1.30
CA SER A 21 20.37 -20.07 -1.91
C SER A 21 19.37 -20.08 -3.07
N MET A 22 19.52 -21.00 -4.03
CA MET A 22 18.58 -21.15 -5.14
C MET A 22 17.14 -21.40 -4.65
N MET A 23 17.00 -22.14 -3.55
CA MET A 23 15.70 -22.41 -2.92
C MET A 23 15.02 -21.12 -2.43
N GLU A 24 15.76 -20.24 -1.74
CA GLU A 24 15.24 -18.94 -1.29
C GLU A 24 14.83 -18.06 -2.48
N ILE A 25 15.64 -18.02 -3.55
CA ILE A 25 15.36 -17.23 -4.76
C ILE A 25 14.06 -17.70 -5.42
N LEU A 26 13.91 -19.02 -5.63
CA LEU A 26 12.72 -19.59 -6.25
C LEU A 26 11.48 -19.42 -5.38
N ASP A 27 11.61 -19.51 -4.06
CA ASP A 27 10.49 -19.28 -3.12
C ASP A 27 10.00 -17.84 -3.18
N ILE A 28 10.92 -16.85 -3.21
CA ILE A 28 10.59 -15.44 -3.43
C ILE A 28 9.85 -15.27 -4.76
N CYS A 29 10.45 -15.74 -5.87
CA CYS A 29 9.86 -15.62 -7.20
C CYS A 29 8.47 -16.26 -7.29
N ARG A 30 8.29 -17.46 -6.72
CA ARG A 30 7.01 -18.18 -6.74
C ARG A 30 5.93 -17.45 -5.99
N SER A 31 6.20 -16.99 -4.76
CA SER A 31 5.23 -16.22 -3.98
C SER A 31 4.86 -14.90 -4.66
N THR A 32 5.85 -14.21 -5.25
CA THR A 32 5.60 -12.97 -5.99
C THR A 32 4.77 -13.21 -7.25
N ASN A 33 5.06 -14.25 -8.03
CA ASN A 33 4.28 -14.58 -9.22
C ASN A 33 2.86 -15.06 -8.88
N GLN A 34 2.65 -15.77 -7.75
CA GLN A 34 1.31 -16.17 -7.34
C GLN A 34 0.38 -14.99 -7.03
N ALA A 35 0.94 -13.84 -6.61
CA ALA A 35 0.17 -12.63 -6.39
C ALA A 35 -0.38 -12.02 -7.70
N VAL A 36 0.39 -12.13 -8.80
CA VAL A 36 0.02 -11.66 -10.14
C VAL A 36 0.49 -12.67 -11.20
N PRO A 37 -0.27 -13.75 -11.44
CA PRO A 37 0.20 -14.97 -12.13
C PRO A 37 0.44 -14.86 -13.64
N LEU A 38 0.25 -13.67 -14.23
CA LEU A 38 0.23 -13.48 -15.68
C LEU A 38 1.52 -12.90 -16.27
N LYS A 39 2.50 -12.53 -15.44
CA LYS A 39 3.69 -11.80 -15.88
C LYS A 39 4.97 -12.48 -15.44
N SER A 40 5.94 -12.57 -16.34
CA SER A 40 7.27 -13.04 -15.96
C SER A 40 7.92 -12.06 -14.97
N LEU A 41 8.90 -12.54 -14.21
CA LEU A 41 9.73 -11.68 -13.35
C LEU A 41 11.16 -11.73 -13.85
N PHE A 42 11.77 -10.57 -14.07
CA PHE A 42 13.20 -10.51 -14.29
C PHE A 42 13.90 -10.43 -12.94
N VAL A 43 14.95 -11.24 -12.80
CA VAL A 43 15.69 -11.39 -11.55
C VAL A 43 17.15 -11.09 -11.82
N VAL A 44 17.72 -10.13 -11.10
CA VAL A 44 19.16 -9.83 -11.16
C VAL A 44 19.83 -10.36 -9.90
N LEU A 45 20.87 -11.17 -10.07
CA LEU A 45 21.56 -11.85 -8.97
C LEU A 45 23.06 -11.51 -8.91
N PRO A 46 23.66 -11.50 -7.71
CA PRO A 46 25.11 -11.56 -7.54
C PRO A 46 25.63 -12.96 -7.89
N ASP A 47 26.96 -13.16 -7.92
CA ASP A 47 27.52 -14.51 -8.02
C ASP A 47 27.17 -15.37 -6.79
N GLY A 48 26.72 -16.60 -7.05
CA GLY A 48 26.40 -17.57 -6.02
C GLY A 48 27.33 -18.77 -6.03
N GLY A 49 27.21 -19.60 -4.99
CA GLY A 49 27.93 -20.88 -4.93
C GLY A 49 27.44 -21.86 -6.00
N ASP A 50 26.12 -21.90 -6.22
CA ASP A 50 25.45 -22.90 -7.07
C ASP A 50 24.90 -22.32 -8.38
N TYR A 51 25.11 -21.04 -8.64
CA TYR A 51 24.61 -20.35 -9.83
C TYR A 51 25.51 -19.17 -10.20
N SER A 52 25.53 -18.81 -11.48
CA SER A 52 26.26 -17.64 -11.97
C SER A 52 25.46 -16.37 -11.70
N GLY A 53 26.11 -15.28 -11.30
CA GLY A 53 25.43 -13.98 -11.22
C GLY A 53 25.05 -13.48 -12.62
N GLY A 54 24.00 -12.67 -12.70
CA GLY A 54 23.48 -12.17 -13.96
C GLY A 54 22.00 -11.85 -13.92
N ILE A 55 21.40 -11.72 -15.10
CA ILE A 55 19.97 -11.45 -15.28
C ILE A 55 19.26 -12.71 -15.77
N TYR A 56 18.20 -13.07 -15.06
CA TYR A 56 17.37 -14.23 -15.27
C TYR A 56 15.94 -13.81 -15.61
N LEU A 57 15.25 -14.66 -16.36
CA LEU A 57 13.79 -14.65 -16.50
C LEU A 57 13.21 -15.75 -15.63
N TYR A 58 12.33 -15.39 -14.71
CA TYR A 58 11.47 -16.33 -13.99
C TYR A 58 10.13 -16.43 -14.70
N LYS A 59 9.82 -17.64 -15.18
CA LYS A 59 8.55 -17.98 -15.82
C LYS A 59 8.27 -19.46 -15.63
N ASP A 60 7.00 -19.83 -15.47
CA ASP A 60 6.56 -21.24 -15.35
C ASP A 60 7.27 -22.02 -14.22
N ASN A 61 7.59 -21.32 -13.12
CA ASN A 61 8.37 -21.82 -11.97
C ASN A 61 9.84 -22.15 -12.24
N GLU A 62 10.41 -21.68 -13.35
CA GLU A 62 11.79 -21.90 -13.74
C GLU A 62 12.55 -20.57 -13.89
N LEU A 63 13.85 -20.60 -13.59
CA LEU A 63 14.78 -19.49 -13.82
C LEU A 63 15.65 -19.79 -15.05
N THR A 64 15.50 -18.97 -16.09
CA THR A 64 16.32 -19.05 -17.30
C THR A 64 17.32 -17.90 -17.33
N LEU A 65 18.63 -18.21 -17.38
CA LEU A 65 19.67 -17.20 -17.51
C LEU A 65 19.58 -16.52 -18.88
N ILE A 66 19.41 -15.20 -18.92
CA ILE A 66 19.45 -14.40 -20.15
C ILE A 66 20.89 -13.96 -20.43
N THR A 67 21.61 -13.54 -19.39
CA THR A 67 22.98 -13.01 -19.49
C THR A 67 23.68 -13.05 -18.15
N ASP A 68 24.94 -13.46 -18.13
CA ASP A 68 25.85 -13.45 -16.97
C ASP A 68 26.51 -12.08 -16.72
N LYS A 69 26.30 -11.14 -17.65
CA LYS A 69 26.74 -9.74 -17.55
C LYS A 69 25.80 -8.91 -16.67
N GLU A 70 26.38 -7.89 -16.03
CA GLU A 70 25.68 -6.91 -15.19
C GLU A 70 24.96 -7.57 -14.00
N LYS A 71 25.68 -7.65 -12.87
CA LYS A 71 25.24 -8.28 -11.62
C LYS A 71 24.78 -7.22 -10.64
N THR A 72 23.96 -7.62 -9.67
CA THR A 72 23.60 -6.72 -8.57
C THR A 72 24.58 -6.84 -7.41
N GLN A 73 24.69 -5.79 -6.61
CA GLN A 73 25.39 -5.80 -5.31
C GLN A 73 24.46 -6.20 -4.15
N TYR A 74 23.16 -6.32 -4.42
CA TYR A 74 22.17 -6.76 -3.45
C TYR A 74 22.07 -8.28 -3.42
N SER A 75 21.26 -8.81 -2.51
CA SER A 75 20.98 -10.25 -2.49
C SER A 75 20.24 -10.69 -3.76
N MET A 76 19.36 -9.84 -4.26
CA MET A 76 18.54 -10.03 -5.47
C MET A 76 17.90 -8.69 -5.84
N GLU A 77 17.66 -8.43 -7.13
CA GLU A 77 16.72 -7.39 -7.59
C GLU A 77 15.64 -8.01 -8.46
N LEU A 78 14.39 -7.56 -8.27
CA LEU A 78 13.26 -8.01 -9.06
C LEU A 78 12.65 -6.87 -9.88
N TYR A 79 12.29 -7.22 -11.11
CA TYR A 79 11.59 -6.36 -12.05
C TYR A 79 10.41 -7.11 -12.66
N PRO A 80 9.16 -6.64 -12.46
CA PRO A 80 8.02 -7.15 -13.19
C PRO A 80 8.19 -6.97 -14.70
N GLU A 81 7.69 -7.91 -15.48
CA GLU A 81 7.60 -7.76 -16.92
C GLU A 81 6.70 -6.59 -17.30
N LEU A 82 7.27 -5.65 -18.07
CA LEU A 82 6.57 -4.51 -18.65
C LEU A 82 7.08 -4.29 -20.06
N ILE A 83 6.17 -4.05 -21.01
CA ILE A 83 6.51 -3.78 -22.40
C ILE A 83 6.25 -2.31 -22.68
N TRP A 84 7.28 -1.58 -23.09
CA TRP A 84 7.15 -0.19 -23.50
C TRP A 84 6.58 -0.09 -24.92
N LYS A 85 5.44 0.60 -25.03
CA LYS A 85 4.85 1.05 -26.30
C LYS A 85 5.00 2.57 -26.42
N GLU A 86 3.89 3.31 -26.45
CA GLU A 86 3.86 4.78 -26.33
C GLU A 86 3.70 5.19 -24.85
N SER A 87 2.87 4.44 -24.13
CA SER A 87 2.68 4.47 -22.68
C SER A 87 2.59 3.05 -22.13
N ILE A 88 2.57 2.94 -20.80
CA ILE A 88 2.27 1.70 -20.08
C ILE A 88 0.82 1.81 -19.58
N GLU A 89 0.05 0.75 -19.76
CA GLU A 89 -1.37 0.71 -19.36
C GLU A 89 -1.51 0.77 -17.84
N LEU A 90 -2.63 1.31 -17.35
CA LEU A 90 -2.87 1.42 -15.90
C LEU A 90 -2.87 0.05 -15.22
N ASP A 91 -3.51 -0.96 -15.81
CA ASP A 91 -3.54 -2.34 -15.30
C ASP A 91 -2.13 -2.88 -15.06
N ASP A 92 -1.21 -2.57 -16.00
CA ASP A 92 0.18 -3.02 -15.88
C ASP A 92 0.91 -2.38 -14.70
N LEU A 93 0.61 -1.11 -14.40
CA LEU A 93 1.18 -0.36 -13.28
C LEU A 93 0.59 -0.81 -11.94
N ILE A 94 -0.71 -1.10 -11.90
CA ILE A 94 -1.37 -1.68 -10.72
C ILE A 94 -0.74 -3.04 -10.38
N ASP A 95 -0.52 -3.90 -11.39
CA ASP A 95 0.13 -5.19 -11.21
C ASP A 95 1.55 -5.08 -10.65
N VAL A 96 2.33 -4.09 -11.08
CA VAL A 96 3.66 -3.81 -10.52
C VAL A 96 3.57 -3.50 -9.03
N GLY A 97 2.62 -2.64 -8.64
CA GLY A 97 2.39 -2.30 -7.24
C GLY A 97 1.97 -3.50 -6.39
N LEU A 98 1.08 -4.34 -6.92
CA LEU A 98 0.69 -5.61 -6.29
C LEU A 98 1.92 -6.48 -6.06
N ILE A 99 2.67 -6.78 -7.13
CA ILE A 99 3.89 -7.59 -7.08
C ILE A 99 4.84 -7.10 -5.99
N TRP A 100 5.08 -5.80 -5.89
CA TRP A 100 6.00 -5.27 -4.89
C TRP A 100 5.52 -5.38 -3.46
N GLN A 101 4.22 -5.18 -3.21
CA GLN A 101 3.68 -5.32 -1.86
C GLN A 101 3.82 -6.76 -1.38
N TYR A 102 3.40 -7.72 -2.20
CA TYR A 102 3.50 -9.14 -1.89
C TYR A 102 4.96 -9.62 -1.77
N LEU A 103 5.84 -9.18 -2.68
CA LEU A 103 7.27 -9.43 -2.60
C LEU A 103 7.86 -8.91 -1.29
N SER A 104 7.54 -7.68 -0.91
CA SER A 104 8.06 -7.06 0.32
C SER A 104 7.71 -7.89 1.54
N LEU A 105 6.44 -8.32 1.63
CA LEU A 105 5.97 -9.16 2.72
C LEU A 105 6.62 -10.56 2.71
N LYS A 106 6.75 -11.19 1.54
CA LYS A 106 7.42 -12.50 1.42
C LYS A 106 8.87 -12.44 1.88
N VAL A 107 9.62 -11.45 1.39
CA VAL A 107 11.02 -11.25 1.77
C VAL A 107 11.14 -11.00 3.28
N GLU A 108 10.21 -10.22 3.82
CA GLU A 108 10.14 -9.96 5.25
C GLU A 108 9.88 -11.23 6.08
N SER A 109 8.99 -12.12 5.62
CA SER A 109 8.71 -13.40 6.29
C SER A 109 9.92 -14.33 6.38
N MET A 110 10.89 -14.15 5.48
CA MET A 110 12.17 -14.87 5.45
C MET A 110 13.27 -14.20 6.31
N GLY A 111 12.92 -13.15 7.07
CA GLY A 111 13.88 -12.41 7.91
C GLY A 111 14.78 -11.45 7.14
N LEU A 112 14.51 -11.23 5.86
CA LEU A 112 15.21 -10.27 5.00
C LEU A 112 14.49 -8.93 4.99
N GLY A 113 15.08 -7.94 4.32
CA GLY A 113 14.54 -6.62 4.09
C GLY A 113 14.47 -6.28 2.60
N VAL A 114 13.67 -5.28 2.26
CA VAL A 114 13.60 -4.76 0.89
C VAL A 114 14.02 -3.30 0.84
N SER A 115 14.62 -2.90 -0.27
CA SER A 115 14.81 -1.50 -0.61
C SER A 115 14.14 -1.17 -1.94
N GLN A 116 13.25 -0.18 -1.94
CA GLN A 116 12.58 0.26 -3.17
C GLN A 116 13.44 1.28 -3.92
N ARG A 117 13.71 0.99 -5.19
CA ARG A 117 14.57 1.83 -6.03
C ARG A 117 13.72 2.45 -7.13
N ALA A 118 13.34 3.70 -6.91
CA ALA A 118 12.50 4.45 -7.84
C ALA A 118 13.27 5.02 -9.07
N ARG A 119 14.35 4.34 -9.51
CA ARG A 119 15.18 4.74 -10.66
C ARG A 119 15.21 3.65 -11.73
N ALA A 120 14.88 4.04 -12.96
CA ALA A 120 14.95 3.14 -14.11
C ALA A 120 16.40 2.67 -14.39
N PRO A 121 16.68 1.36 -14.38
CA PRO A 121 18.01 0.82 -14.63
C PRO A 121 18.32 0.81 -16.14
N LYS A 122 18.75 1.97 -16.67
CA LYS A 122 19.03 2.16 -18.12
C LYS A 122 19.97 1.09 -18.70
N LYS A 123 20.95 0.62 -17.92
CA LYS A 123 21.89 -0.43 -18.34
C LYS A 123 21.21 -1.78 -18.52
N TYR A 124 20.40 -2.21 -17.53
CA TYR A 124 19.67 -3.47 -17.60
C TYR A 124 18.66 -3.46 -18.75
N ASN A 125 17.89 -2.37 -18.92
CA ASN A 125 16.96 -2.22 -20.05
C ASN A 125 17.66 -2.37 -21.40
N LYS A 126 18.77 -1.66 -21.61
CA LYS A 126 19.52 -1.76 -22.88
C LYS A 126 20.04 -3.18 -23.12
N LEU A 127 20.58 -3.83 -22.09
CA LEU A 127 21.14 -5.16 -22.20
C LEU A 127 20.08 -6.21 -22.53
N ILE A 128 18.95 -6.19 -21.81
CA ILE A 128 17.86 -7.15 -21.98
C ILE A 128 17.17 -6.98 -23.33
N ASN A 129 16.88 -5.74 -23.73
CA ASN A 129 16.25 -5.47 -25.02
C ASN A 129 17.12 -5.89 -26.20
N ASN A 130 18.44 -5.70 -26.10
CA ASN A 130 19.38 -6.20 -27.11
C ASN A 130 19.45 -7.74 -27.15
N LYS A 131 19.38 -8.40 -25.99
CA LYS A 131 19.47 -9.86 -25.88
C LYS A 131 18.22 -10.58 -26.36
N LEU A 132 17.05 -10.04 -26.02
CA LEU A 132 15.76 -10.67 -26.31
C LEU A 132 15.09 -10.12 -27.57
N ASN A 133 15.62 -9.04 -28.15
CA ASN A 133 15.01 -8.30 -29.26
C ASN A 133 13.55 -7.90 -28.96
N GLN A 134 13.36 -7.31 -27.78
CA GLN A 134 12.07 -6.87 -27.23
C GLN A 134 12.18 -5.45 -26.67
N ASN A 135 11.05 -4.83 -26.33
CA ASN A 135 10.98 -3.49 -25.75
C ASN A 135 10.58 -3.53 -24.27
N TYR A 136 11.28 -4.33 -23.46
CA TYR A 136 11.02 -4.35 -22.03
C TYR A 136 11.38 -3.01 -21.36
N ALA A 137 10.61 -2.65 -20.33
CA ALA A 137 10.82 -1.46 -19.53
C ALA A 137 10.86 -1.76 -18.03
N PHE A 138 12.05 -1.90 -17.50
CA PHE A 138 12.27 -1.83 -16.07
C PHE A 138 12.16 -0.37 -15.64
N LEU A 139 11.07 -0.05 -14.95
CA LEU A 139 10.82 1.30 -14.44
C LEU A 139 11.50 1.54 -13.09
N TYR A 140 11.42 0.53 -12.22
CA TYR A 140 11.77 0.61 -10.80
C TYR A 140 12.13 -0.82 -10.32
N SER A 141 12.97 -0.92 -9.29
CA SER A 141 13.36 -2.22 -8.71
C SER A 141 12.98 -2.34 -7.25
N VAL A 142 12.77 -3.58 -6.81
CA VAL A 142 12.80 -3.94 -5.39
C VAL A 142 14.06 -4.77 -5.18
N ALA A 143 14.97 -4.24 -4.37
CA ALA A 143 16.22 -4.89 -4.00
C ALA A 143 16.03 -5.66 -2.69
N VAL A 144 16.34 -6.95 -2.66
CA VAL A 144 16.37 -7.79 -1.46
C VAL A 144 17.70 -7.62 -0.75
N ARG A 145 17.67 -7.39 0.56
CA ARG A 145 18.84 -7.07 1.38
C ARG A 145 18.73 -7.71 2.77
N GLU A 146 19.81 -7.73 3.51
CA GLU A 146 19.72 -8.01 4.95
C GLU A 146 18.93 -6.90 5.66
N ARG A 147 18.23 -7.26 6.74
CA ARG A 147 17.65 -6.26 7.63
C ARG A 147 18.76 -5.47 8.30
N ASP A 148 18.51 -4.19 8.54
CA ASP A 148 19.39 -3.38 9.38
C ASP A 148 19.43 -4.00 10.78
N ARG A 149 20.56 -4.64 11.14
CA ARG A 149 20.73 -5.25 12.45
C ARG A 149 20.75 -4.15 13.52
N GLY A 150 19.62 -3.95 14.21
CA GLY A 150 19.60 -3.30 15.52
C GLY A 150 18.89 -1.94 15.64
N ALA A 151 17.62 -1.83 15.29
CA ALA A 151 16.78 -0.81 15.93
C ALA A 151 16.19 -1.40 17.22
N LEU A 152 16.94 -1.29 18.33
CA LEU A 152 16.35 -1.25 19.67
C LEU A 152 15.37 -0.07 19.67
N VAL A 153 14.07 -0.36 19.82
CA VAL A 153 13.08 0.66 20.09
C VAL A 153 13.31 1.10 21.54
N GLU A 154 13.95 2.26 21.75
CA GLU A 154 14.09 2.86 23.08
C GLU A 154 12.73 3.26 23.63
N ASP A 155 12.38 2.66 24.76
CA ASP A 155 11.23 2.93 25.60
C ASP A 155 11.48 4.25 26.35
N ILE A 156 10.69 5.30 26.11
CA ILE A 156 10.79 6.57 26.85
C ILE A 156 9.44 6.91 27.48
N SER A 157 9.32 6.47 28.74
CA SER A 157 8.61 7.01 29.91
C SER A 157 7.25 7.73 29.79
N GLU A 158 6.30 7.12 30.50
CA GLU A 158 5.09 7.61 31.21
C GLU A 158 3.92 8.24 30.43
N LEU A 159 2.75 7.61 30.56
CA LEU A 159 1.47 8.02 30.00
C LEU A 159 0.49 8.44 31.11
N LEU A 160 -0.13 9.61 30.94
CA LEU A 160 -1.33 10.02 31.66
C LEU A 160 -2.52 9.13 31.24
N GLN A 161 -3.14 8.44 32.20
CA GLN A 161 -4.37 7.70 31.99
C GLN A 161 -5.59 8.57 32.35
N ARG A 162 -6.64 8.54 31.52
CA ARG A 162 -7.95 9.10 31.83
C ARG A 162 -9.01 8.02 31.61
N GLU A 163 -9.87 7.79 32.60
CA GLU A 163 -11.03 6.91 32.46
C GLU A 163 -12.06 7.51 31.50
N VAL A 164 -12.68 6.65 30.69
CA VAL A 164 -13.72 7.01 29.73
C VAL A 164 -15.05 6.46 30.24
N GLU A 165 -16.03 7.35 30.43
CA GLU A 165 -17.40 6.99 30.81
C GLU A 165 -18.23 6.47 29.62
N GLY A 166 -19.25 5.68 29.94
CA GLY A 166 -19.91 4.71 29.05
C GLY A 166 -20.73 5.30 27.89
N SER A 167 -20.49 4.68 26.72
CA SER A 167 -21.32 4.50 25.51
C SER A 167 -20.45 4.40 24.23
N THR A 168 -19.12 4.49 24.39
CA THR A 168 -18.16 4.43 23.28
C THR A 168 -17.89 2.99 22.85
N VAL A 169 -18.26 2.63 21.62
CA VAL A 169 -17.85 1.36 20.99
C VAL A 169 -16.40 1.50 20.54
N LEU A 170 -15.47 0.81 21.20
CA LEU A 170 -14.09 0.66 20.78
C LEU A 170 -14.04 -0.38 19.66
N LEU A 171 -13.56 0.00 18.47
CA LEU A 171 -13.20 -0.96 17.42
C LEU A 171 -11.81 -1.53 17.74
N ASP A 172 -11.62 -2.85 17.56
CA ASP A 172 -10.37 -3.51 17.94
C ASP A 172 -9.12 -2.86 17.33
N THR A 173 -8.11 -2.73 18.17
CA THR A 173 -6.85 -2.04 17.89
C THR A 173 -5.92 -2.86 16.97
N PRO A 174 -5.46 -2.31 15.81
CA PRO A 174 -4.48 -2.99 14.95
C PRO A 174 -3.17 -3.28 15.67
N ALA A 175 -2.41 -4.27 15.18
CA ALA A 175 -1.20 -4.76 15.84
C ALA A 175 -0.12 -3.70 16.09
N CYS A 176 0.04 -2.70 15.21
CA CYS A 176 0.98 -1.57 15.40
C CYS A 176 0.69 -0.71 16.65
N TYR A 177 -0.49 -0.87 17.26
CA TYR A 177 -0.89 -0.18 18.48
C TYR A 177 -0.97 -1.10 19.69
N LYS A 178 -0.80 -2.43 19.52
CA LYS A 178 -0.78 -3.40 20.63
C LYS A 178 0.44 -3.23 21.54
N ASP A 179 1.56 -2.72 21.01
CA ASP A 179 2.76 -2.39 21.80
C ASP A 179 2.68 -1.02 22.50
N ARG A 180 1.58 -0.26 22.35
CA ARG A 180 1.26 0.88 23.21
C ARG A 180 0.34 0.40 24.33
N LYS A 181 0.90 -0.41 25.25
CA LYS A 181 0.29 -1.09 26.42
C LYS A 181 -1.09 -0.56 26.90
N ILE A 182 -2.20 -0.88 26.22
CA ILE A 182 -3.54 -1.04 26.83
C ILE A 182 -4.32 -2.08 25.99
N TYR A 183 -5.02 -2.97 26.69
CA TYR A 183 -6.00 -3.98 26.24
C TYR A 183 -5.51 -5.41 25.99
N LYS A 184 -5.83 -6.27 26.97
CA LYS A 184 -5.91 -7.73 26.83
C LYS A 184 -7.20 -8.09 26.09
N ASN A 185 -7.10 -8.71 24.91
CA ASN A 185 -7.53 -10.09 24.69
C ASN A 185 -7.14 -10.56 23.27
N GLN A 186 -6.76 -11.82 23.20
CA GLN A 186 -5.93 -12.42 22.14
C GLN A 186 -6.60 -12.41 20.76
N TYR A 187 -6.05 -11.61 19.85
CA TYR A 187 -6.12 -11.88 18.41
C TYR A 187 -4.73 -12.36 17.98
N GLU A 188 -4.62 -13.65 17.65
CA GLU A 188 -3.38 -14.29 17.22
C GLU A 188 -2.94 -13.88 15.80
N GLY A 189 -3.73 -13.04 15.12
CA GLY A 189 -3.43 -12.62 13.76
C GLY A 189 -3.59 -13.75 12.76
N VAL A 190 -3.79 -13.40 11.50
CA VAL A 190 -3.67 -14.40 10.42
C VAL A 190 -2.19 -14.50 10.08
N PRO A 191 -1.57 -15.70 10.13
CA PRO A 191 -0.19 -15.87 9.70
C PRO A 191 0.00 -15.31 8.29
N LEU A 192 1.07 -14.53 8.07
CA LEU A 192 1.29 -13.83 6.80
C LEU A 192 1.17 -14.75 5.57
N ASP A 193 1.78 -15.94 5.62
CA ASP A 193 1.71 -16.92 4.53
C ASP A 193 0.25 -17.35 4.25
N THR A 194 -0.57 -17.47 5.30
CA THR A 194 -1.99 -17.79 5.18
C THR A 194 -2.81 -16.67 4.53
N ALA A 195 -2.42 -15.40 4.70
CA ALA A 195 -3.09 -14.28 4.03
C ALA A 195 -2.65 -14.11 2.57
N ILE A 196 -1.39 -14.44 2.26
CA ILE A 196 -0.83 -14.42 0.91
C ILE A 196 -1.41 -15.55 0.05
N PHE A 197 -1.60 -16.75 0.62
CA PHE A 197 -2.12 -17.91 -0.09
C PHE A 197 -3.63 -18.11 0.19
N ASN A 198 -4.45 -18.24 -0.86
CA ASN A 198 -5.90 -18.45 -0.72
C ASN A 198 -6.22 -19.70 0.14
N GLN A 199 -6.71 -19.51 1.37
CA GLN A 199 -7.33 -20.59 2.14
C GLN A 199 -8.82 -20.74 1.80
N ARG A 200 -9.29 -21.99 1.81
CA ARG A 200 -10.65 -22.39 1.43
C ARG A 200 -11.67 -22.36 2.58
N ASP A 201 -11.23 -22.26 3.83
CA ASP A 201 -12.13 -22.29 5.00
C ASP A 201 -12.52 -20.87 5.42
N LYS A 202 -13.61 -20.40 4.82
CA LYS A 202 -14.15 -19.05 4.99
C LYS A 202 -15.02 -18.99 6.25
N LYS A 203 -14.62 -18.19 7.24
CA LYS A 203 -15.61 -17.65 8.19
C LYS A 203 -16.44 -16.60 7.47
N ASN A 204 -17.73 -16.54 7.77
CA ASN A 204 -18.60 -15.50 7.21
C ASN A 204 -18.23 -14.15 7.85
N PRO A 205 -17.80 -13.17 7.05
CA PRO A 205 -17.50 -11.84 7.55
C PRO A 205 -18.81 -11.10 7.93
N ASN A 206 -18.75 -10.21 8.92
CA ASN A 206 -19.87 -9.38 9.35
C ASN A 206 -19.81 -7.99 8.68
N HIS A 207 -20.34 -7.92 7.45
CA HIS A 207 -20.37 -6.75 6.57
C HIS A 207 -21.26 -5.57 7.04
N THR A 208 -21.83 -5.65 8.24
CA THR A 208 -22.72 -4.61 8.79
C THR A 208 -21.99 -3.63 9.70
N THR A 209 -20.73 -3.90 10.05
CA THR A 209 -19.99 -3.15 11.08
C THR A 209 -18.81 -2.37 10.51
N LEU A 210 -18.45 -1.27 11.19
CA LEU A 210 -17.29 -0.45 10.83
C LEU A 210 -15.95 -1.16 10.99
N HIS A 211 -15.94 -2.29 11.67
CA HIS A 211 -14.72 -3.02 12.01
C HIS A 211 -14.00 -3.58 10.79
N GLU A 212 -14.72 -4.15 9.82
CA GLU A 212 -14.10 -4.74 8.64
C GLU A 212 -13.50 -3.67 7.74
N ILE A 213 -14.29 -2.62 7.47
CA ILE A 213 -13.83 -1.51 6.64
C ILE A 213 -12.64 -0.79 7.28
N SER A 214 -12.59 -0.67 8.61
CA SER A 214 -11.47 -0.04 9.29
C SER A 214 -10.19 -0.87 9.17
N GLN A 215 -10.28 -2.21 9.27
CA GLN A 215 -9.14 -3.10 9.01
C GLN A 215 -8.66 -3.01 7.56
N LEU A 216 -9.58 -3.00 6.59
CA LEU A 216 -9.25 -2.86 5.17
C LEU A 216 -8.53 -1.54 4.89
N LEU A 217 -9.08 -0.42 5.36
CA LEU A 217 -8.51 0.91 5.15
C LEU A 217 -7.15 1.06 5.84
N TRP A 218 -6.98 0.51 7.03
CA TRP A 218 -5.68 0.49 7.69
C TRP A 218 -4.65 -0.33 6.91
N ALA A 219 -4.99 -1.52 6.42
CA ALA A 219 -4.07 -2.31 5.59
C ALA A 219 -3.76 -1.64 4.24
N CYS A 220 -4.63 -0.76 3.76
CA CYS A 220 -4.52 -0.01 2.52
C CYS A 220 -3.61 1.23 2.63
N GLN A 221 -3.80 2.05 3.67
CA GLN A 221 -3.18 3.38 3.82
C GLN A 221 -2.85 3.76 5.26
N GLY A 222 -3.03 2.87 6.23
CA GLY A 222 -2.84 3.17 7.64
C GLY A 222 -1.43 3.65 7.97
N GLU A 223 -1.35 4.61 8.88
CA GLU A 223 -0.09 5.06 9.46
C GLU A 223 0.58 3.93 10.27
N ASN A 224 1.91 3.78 10.13
CA ASN A 224 2.70 2.76 10.82
C ASN A 224 3.90 3.29 11.62
N ASP A 225 4.28 4.58 11.51
CA ASP A 225 5.49 5.09 12.17
C ASP A 225 5.40 6.54 12.67
N HIS A 226 5.49 6.71 14.00
CA HIS A 226 5.76 7.99 14.66
C HIS A 226 7.17 8.05 15.30
N THR A 227 7.94 6.96 15.30
CA THR A 227 9.04 6.75 16.26
C THR A 227 10.35 6.25 15.65
N THR A 228 10.42 5.92 14.35
CA THR A 228 11.55 5.13 13.85
C THR A 228 12.49 5.80 12.85
N HIS A 229 12.34 7.11 12.64
CA HIS A 229 13.52 7.91 12.32
C HIS A 229 14.00 8.52 13.63
N GLY A 230 15.18 8.11 14.10
CA GLY A 230 15.88 8.64 15.27
C GLY A 230 16.28 10.12 15.14
N ASN A 231 15.49 10.89 14.41
CA ASN A 231 15.56 12.31 14.25
C ASN A 231 14.12 12.81 14.10
N ARG A 232 13.46 13.04 15.24
CA ARG A 232 12.11 13.60 15.34
C ARG A 232 11.98 14.86 14.46
N ASP A 233 13.05 15.65 14.39
CA ASP A 233 13.21 16.82 13.52
C ASP A 233 13.13 16.54 12.01
N ALA A 234 13.42 15.31 11.56
CA ALA A 234 13.34 14.92 10.16
C ALA A 234 11.95 14.35 9.80
N LEU A 235 11.28 13.62 10.71
CA LEU A 235 9.89 13.19 10.53
C LEU A 235 8.92 14.38 10.56
N GLU A 236 9.11 15.31 11.50
CA GLU A 236 8.36 16.58 11.54
C GLU A 236 8.62 17.46 10.29
N LYS A 237 9.71 17.20 9.55
CA LYS A 237 9.99 17.83 8.26
C LYS A 237 9.49 17.02 7.05
N ASN A 238 9.35 15.69 7.14
CA ASN A 238 9.24 14.80 5.97
C ASN A 238 7.99 13.88 5.91
N GLY A 239 7.09 13.89 6.89
CA GLY A 239 5.80 13.19 6.82
C GLY A 239 5.71 11.87 7.60
N TYR A 240 4.51 11.27 7.62
CA TYR A 240 4.17 10.06 8.40
C TYR A 240 4.41 8.77 7.58
N GLY A 241 4.98 7.73 8.21
CA GLY A 241 5.12 6.41 7.58
C GLY A 241 3.77 5.69 7.39
N ARG A 242 3.57 4.94 6.29
CA ARG A 242 2.38 4.09 6.07
C ARG A 242 2.74 2.63 5.82
N VAL A 243 1.74 1.75 5.98
CA VAL A 243 1.82 0.29 5.80
C VAL A 243 2.31 -0.19 4.43
N HIS A 244 2.20 0.66 3.41
CA HIS A 244 2.86 0.45 2.13
C HIS A 244 3.95 1.49 1.91
N ALA A 245 5.02 1.10 1.22
CA ALA A 245 6.09 2.04 0.90
C ALA A 245 5.60 3.06 -0.14
N SER A 246 6.20 4.25 -0.06
CA SER A 246 5.94 5.36 -0.95
C SER A 246 7.26 6.02 -1.35
N GLY A 247 7.36 6.36 -2.62
CA GLY A 247 8.50 7.05 -3.20
C GLY A 247 8.63 8.40 -2.52
N CYS A 248 9.78 8.62 -1.89
CA CYS A 248 10.07 9.79 -1.06
C CYS A 248 8.93 10.19 -0.08
N ALA A 249 8.21 9.19 0.45
CA ALA A 249 7.12 9.37 1.42
C ALA A 249 6.01 10.32 0.94
N GLY A 250 5.76 10.38 -0.38
CA GLY A 250 4.76 11.26 -0.96
C GLY A 250 3.31 10.83 -0.70
N TYR A 251 3.04 9.54 -0.57
CA TYR A 251 1.74 8.89 -0.38
C TYR A 251 0.63 9.53 -1.22
N ALA A 252 0.60 9.19 -2.50
CA ALA A 252 -0.28 9.77 -3.50
C ALA A 252 -1.69 9.19 -3.50
N VAL A 253 -1.98 8.17 -2.69
CA VAL A 253 -3.25 7.43 -2.71
C VAL A 253 -4.23 7.98 -1.66
N TYR A 254 -5.48 8.17 -2.08
CA TYR A 254 -6.59 8.67 -1.30
C TYR A 254 -7.79 7.71 -1.43
N PRO A 255 -8.06 6.87 -0.41
CA PRO A 255 -9.24 6.00 -0.40
C PRO A 255 -10.50 6.82 -0.16
N ILE A 256 -11.48 6.64 -1.04
CA ILE A 256 -12.85 7.12 -0.88
C ILE A 256 -13.74 5.91 -0.61
N VAL A 257 -14.54 5.97 0.45
CA VAL A 257 -15.53 4.94 0.77
C VAL A 257 -16.90 5.38 0.26
N ILE A 258 -17.54 4.48 -0.48
CA ILE A 258 -18.92 4.58 -0.92
C ILE A 258 -19.76 3.73 0.03
N VAL A 259 -20.61 4.33 0.85
CA VAL A 259 -21.47 3.64 1.82
C VAL A 259 -22.90 3.61 1.30
N GLU A 260 -23.48 2.42 1.23
CA GLU A 260 -24.91 2.23 0.95
C GLU A 260 -25.68 1.86 2.22
N ASP A 261 -25.20 0.85 2.96
CA ASP A 261 -25.88 0.30 4.13
C ASP A 261 -24.89 -0.23 5.17
N LEU A 262 -24.45 0.62 6.10
CA LEU A 262 -23.59 0.27 7.24
C LEU A 262 -24.26 0.74 8.53
N ALA A 263 -24.36 -0.14 9.55
CA ALA A 263 -25.17 0.07 10.75
C ALA A 263 -24.81 1.33 11.58
N ASN A 264 -23.66 1.95 11.32
CA ASN A 264 -23.13 3.10 12.06
C ASN A 264 -22.65 4.26 11.16
N LEU A 265 -22.94 4.22 9.85
CA LEU A 265 -22.62 5.32 8.93
C LEU A 265 -23.82 5.61 8.03
N PRO A 266 -24.23 6.89 7.90
CA PRO A 266 -25.15 7.28 6.86
C PRO A 266 -24.70 6.81 5.47
N LYS A 267 -25.67 6.59 4.59
CA LYS A 267 -25.39 6.46 3.16
C LYS A 267 -24.67 7.71 2.67
N GLY A 268 -23.66 7.54 1.82
CA GLY A 268 -22.92 8.65 1.26
C GLY A 268 -21.48 8.31 0.87
N LEU A 269 -20.69 9.35 0.62
CA LEU A 269 -19.29 9.28 0.25
C LEU A 269 -18.42 9.84 1.37
N TYR A 270 -17.33 9.13 1.65
CA TYR A 270 -16.41 9.43 2.75
C TYR A 270 -14.96 9.40 2.28
N VAL A 271 -14.13 10.30 2.79
CA VAL A 271 -12.66 10.24 2.63
C VAL A 271 -12.05 9.53 3.82
N TYR A 272 -11.12 8.61 3.60
CA TYR A 272 -10.32 8.02 4.66
C TYR A 272 -9.21 8.98 5.11
N ASN A 273 -9.16 9.28 6.41
CA ASN A 273 -8.04 9.96 7.07
C ASN A 273 -7.03 8.90 7.58
N PRO A 274 -5.85 8.76 6.96
CA PRO A 274 -4.84 7.80 7.37
C PRO A 274 -4.00 8.27 8.57
N ILE A 275 -3.98 9.58 8.85
CA ILE A 275 -3.15 10.19 9.89
C ILE A 275 -3.87 10.08 11.23
N GLY A 276 -3.17 9.60 12.25
CA GLY A 276 -3.74 9.50 13.59
C GLY A 276 -4.63 8.27 13.80
N TYR A 277 -4.54 7.26 12.94
CA TYR A 277 -5.17 5.97 13.17
C TYR A 277 -4.50 5.18 14.30
N SER A 278 -4.28 5.75 15.49
CA SER A 278 -4.46 4.94 16.69
C SER A 278 -5.90 4.46 16.67
N ALA A 279 -6.19 3.25 17.11
CA ALA A 279 -7.56 2.76 17.28
C ALA A 279 -8.38 3.53 18.33
N LEU A 280 -8.00 4.78 18.62
CA LEU A 280 -8.65 5.70 19.51
C LEU A 280 -9.17 6.84 18.65
N ASN A 281 -10.48 6.95 18.63
CA ASN A 281 -11.21 8.18 18.38
C ASN A 281 -10.42 9.36 18.96
N ARG A 282 -9.90 10.26 18.13
CA ARG A 282 -9.21 11.43 18.64
C ARG A 282 -10.25 12.52 18.89
N TRP A 283 -10.45 12.81 20.16
CA TRP A 283 -11.05 14.06 20.59
C TRP A 283 -10.00 15.15 20.37
N ILE A 284 -10.25 16.08 19.45
CA ILE A 284 -9.39 17.24 19.22
C ILE A 284 -10.15 18.46 19.69
N GLU A 285 -9.63 19.13 20.71
CA GLU A 285 -10.13 20.43 21.15
C GLU A 285 -9.50 21.52 20.27
N VAL A 286 -10.32 22.20 19.47
CA VAL A 286 -9.91 23.34 18.64
C VAL A 286 -10.74 24.54 19.07
N ASN A 287 -10.09 25.59 19.59
CA ASN A 287 -10.74 26.80 20.09
C ASN A 287 -11.85 26.50 21.13
N ASP A 288 -11.52 25.74 22.18
CA ASP A 288 -12.43 25.33 23.26
C ASP A 288 -13.65 24.50 22.79
N LYS A 289 -13.59 23.96 21.57
CA LYS A 289 -14.61 23.06 21.02
C LYS A 289 -14.00 21.68 20.79
N ILE A 290 -14.52 20.70 21.51
CA ILE A 290 -14.18 19.29 21.30
C ILE A 290 -14.80 18.84 19.97
N THR A 291 -13.95 18.44 19.04
CA THR A 291 -14.30 17.96 17.70
C THR A 291 -13.83 16.52 17.55
N TYR A 292 -14.64 15.70 16.88
CA TYR A 292 -14.35 14.29 16.66
C TYR A 292 -13.61 14.12 15.34
N ASP A 293 -12.41 13.56 15.37
CA ASP A 293 -11.67 13.19 14.16
C ASP A 293 -12.15 11.80 13.70
N HIS A 294 -13.15 11.76 12.82
CA HIS A 294 -13.55 10.51 12.20
C HIS A 294 -12.47 10.08 11.22
N PHE A 295 -11.99 8.84 11.33
CA PHE A 295 -11.13 8.24 10.29
C PHE A 295 -11.82 8.20 8.91
N LEU A 296 -13.14 8.38 8.86
CA LEU A 296 -13.92 8.59 7.65
C LEU A 296 -14.66 9.93 7.72
N GLN A 297 -14.30 10.86 6.85
CA GLN A 297 -14.94 12.18 6.75
C GLN A 297 -16.00 12.16 5.65
N HIS A 298 -17.27 12.33 6.05
CA HIS A 298 -18.39 12.47 5.12
C HIS A 298 -18.27 13.75 4.29
N PHE A 299 -18.43 13.65 2.97
CA PHE A 299 -18.38 14.83 2.08
C PHE A 299 -19.55 14.93 1.09
N ALA A 300 -20.35 13.87 0.93
CA ALA A 300 -21.54 13.90 0.08
C ALA A 300 -22.56 12.84 0.51
N SER A 301 -23.84 13.24 0.61
CA SER A 301 -24.94 12.35 1.03
C SER A 301 -25.42 11.42 -0.08
N ASP A 302 -25.29 11.83 -1.33
CA ASP A 302 -25.72 11.05 -2.49
C ASP A 302 -24.56 10.23 -3.05
N SER A 303 -24.68 8.91 -3.00
CA SER A 303 -23.81 8.01 -3.77
C SER A 303 -24.48 7.65 -5.09
N SER A 304 -23.79 7.83 -6.21
CA SER A 304 -24.22 7.43 -7.56
C SER A 304 -24.16 5.91 -7.76
N LYS A 305 -24.56 5.10 -6.77
CA LYS A 305 -24.36 3.64 -6.75
C LYS A 305 -24.90 2.98 -8.02
N VAL A 306 -26.14 3.33 -8.41
CA VAL A 306 -26.81 2.78 -9.60
C VAL A 306 -26.03 3.14 -10.87
N GLU A 307 -25.55 4.37 -10.98
CA GLU A 307 -24.73 4.80 -12.11
C GLU A 307 -23.38 4.10 -12.14
N ILE A 308 -22.74 3.91 -10.99
CA ILE A 308 -21.46 3.20 -10.84
C ILE A 308 -21.62 1.72 -11.24
N GLU A 309 -22.64 1.05 -10.71
CA GLU A 309 -22.97 -0.34 -11.06
C GLU A 309 -23.21 -0.51 -12.55
N LYS A 310 -23.94 0.43 -13.16
CA LYS A 310 -24.21 0.43 -14.60
C LYS A 310 -22.94 0.67 -15.43
N GLU A 311 -22.11 1.62 -15.04
CA GLU A 311 -20.87 1.97 -15.75
C GLU A 311 -19.88 0.80 -15.76
N PHE A 312 -19.71 0.11 -14.64
CA PHE A 312 -18.72 -0.97 -14.50
C PHE A 312 -19.30 -2.38 -14.67
N GLY A 313 -20.62 -2.51 -14.83
CA GLY A 313 -21.29 -3.81 -14.94
C GLY A 313 -21.14 -4.66 -13.67
N VAL A 314 -21.19 -4.04 -12.50
CA VAL A 314 -20.98 -4.68 -11.19
C VAL A 314 -22.22 -4.54 -10.31
N ASN A 315 -22.27 -5.31 -9.22
CA ASN A 315 -23.25 -5.15 -8.15
C ASN A 315 -22.49 -4.84 -6.87
N LEU A 316 -22.62 -3.61 -6.37
CA LEU A 316 -21.89 -3.14 -5.21
C LEU A 316 -22.61 -3.59 -3.94
N PRO A 317 -21.86 -4.03 -2.92
CA PRO A 317 -22.43 -4.48 -1.66
C PRO A 317 -22.83 -3.27 -0.78
N ASN A 318 -22.81 -3.48 0.53
CA ASN A 318 -23.06 -2.47 1.56
C ASN A 318 -22.09 -1.28 1.50
N TYR A 319 -20.85 -1.51 1.04
CA TYR A 319 -19.87 -0.46 0.81
C TYR A 319 -18.84 -0.84 -0.26
N ALA A 320 -18.21 0.15 -0.88
CA ALA A 320 -17.08 -0.03 -1.78
C ALA A 320 -15.97 0.97 -1.46
N ILE A 321 -14.73 0.65 -1.85
CA ILE A 321 -13.56 1.49 -1.66
C ILE A 321 -13.01 1.87 -3.04
N LEU A 322 -13.06 3.16 -3.36
CA LEU A 322 -12.45 3.74 -4.55
C LEU A 322 -11.05 4.25 -4.18
N LEU A 323 -10.02 3.75 -4.85
CA LEU A 323 -8.66 4.28 -4.76
C LEU A 323 -8.49 5.40 -5.77
N CYS A 324 -8.32 6.62 -5.26
CA CYS A 324 -7.92 7.77 -6.06
C CYS A 324 -6.43 8.06 -5.87
N ILE A 325 -5.80 8.63 -6.89
CA ILE A 325 -4.41 9.07 -6.84
C ILE A 325 -4.29 10.57 -7.13
N ASP A 326 -3.29 11.21 -6.53
CA ASP A 326 -2.80 12.53 -6.94
C ASP A 326 -1.47 12.37 -7.70
N ARG A 327 -1.55 12.38 -9.04
CA ARG A 327 -0.37 12.35 -9.92
C ARG A 327 0.54 13.58 -9.79
N LYS A 328 0.03 14.67 -9.22
CA LYS A 328 0.77 15.91 -8.99
C LYS A 328 1.30 16.03 -7.58
N LYS A 329 1.04 15.07 -6.68
CA LYS A 329 1.59 15.08 -5.32
C LYS A 329 3.10 14.98 -5.42
N PRO A 330 3.84 16.05 -5.13
CA PRO A 330 5.28 16.03 -5.27
C PRO A 330 5.89 15.42 -4.00
N CYS A 331 6.87 14.55 -4.18
CA CYS A 331 7.93 14.46 -3.20
C CYS A 331 8.62 15.83 -3.08
N ALA A 332 8.61 16.44 -1.90
CA ALA A 332 9.48 17.60 -1.66
C ALA A 332 10.94 17.15 -1.45
N GLY A 333 11.90 17.92 -1.98
CA GLY A 333 13.33 17.78 -1.65
C GLY A 333 14.23 17.18 -2.75
N PHE A 334 15.51 16.97 -2.38
CA PHE A 334 16.60 16.58 -3.30
C PHE A 334 16.36 15.22 -4.01
N MET A 335 15.54 14.34 -3.42
CA MET A 335 15.18 13.03 -3.97
C MET A 335 14.41 13.11 -5.30
N HIS A 336 13.70 14.22 -5.55
CA HIS A 336 12.96 14.46 -6.81
C HIS A 336 13.87 14.43 -8.05
N ARG A 337 15.16 14.78 -7.93
CA ARG A 337 16.07 14.84 -9.08
C ARG A 337 16.47 13.47 -9.64
N VAL A 338 16.21 12.39 -8.90
CA VAL A 338 16.76 11.06 -9.21
C VAL A 338 15.68 10.02 -9.51
N MET A 339 14.40 10.32 -9.21
CA MET A 339 13.28 9.40 -9.38
C MET A 339 12.53 9.59 -10.70
N ASN A 340 12.06 8.49 -11.28
CA ASN A 340 11.07 8.54 -12.35
C ASN A 340 9.68 8.68 -11.69
N ILE A 341 9.07 9.86 -11.74
CA ILE A 341 7.77 10.09 -11.08
C ILE A 341 6.57 9.74 -11.97
N LYS A 342 6.80 9.47 -13.27
CA LYS A 342 5.73 9.42 -14.28
C LYS A 342 4.60 8.43 -13.96
N TYR A 343 4.93 7.29 -13.38
CA TYR A 343 3.99 6.18 -13.12
C TYR A 343 3.90 5.78 -11.65
N TRP A 344 4.51 6.59 -10.78
CA TRP A 344 4.72 6.18 -9.41
C TRP A 344 3.41 6.15 -8.61
N ALA A 345 2.51 7.11 -8.85
CA ALA A 345 1.23 7.19 -8.15
C ALA A 345 0.32 5.99 -8.47
N GLU A 346 0.31 5.54 -9.73
CA GLU A 346 -0.38 4.34 -10.18
C GLU A 346 0.17 3.08 -9.51
N ILE A 347 1.49 2.96 -9.40
CA ILE A 347 2.12 1.83 -8.72
C ILE A 347 1.81 1.85 -7.22
N GLU A 348 1.78 3.03 -6.58
CA GLU A 348 1.32 3.15 -5.20
C GLU A 348 -0.12 2.69 -5.01
N ALA A 349 -1.03 3.01 -5.95
CA ALA A 349 -2.40 2.49 -5.92
C ALA A 349 -2.42 0.96 -5.97
N GLY A 350 -1.52 0.34 -6.75
CA GLY A 350 -1.33 -1.12 -6.76
C GLY A 350 -0.87 -1.66 -5.40
N MET A 351 0.08 -1.01 -4.73
CA MET A 351 0.53 -1.42 -3.39
C MET A 351 -0.59 -1.28 -2.34
N ALA A 352 -1.36 -0.19 -2.39
CA ALA A 352 -2.51 0.05 -1.53
C ALA A 352 -3.61 -1.00 -1.74
N LEU A 353 -3.89 -1.33 -3.01
CA LEU A 353 -4.82 -2.39 -3.40
C LEU A 353 -4.38 -3.77 -2.86
N ALA A 354 -3.10 -4.10 -2.90
CA ALA A 354 -2.61 -5.34 -2.30
C ALA A 354 -2.92 -5.41 -0.81
N GLY A 355 -2.83 -4.28 -0.09
CA GLY A 355 -3.27 -4.17 1.30
C GLY A 355 -4.73 -4.57 1.49
N LEU A 356 -5.64 -4.04 0.66
CA LEU A 356 -7.06 -4.41 0.66
C LEU A 356 -7.28 -5.90 0.38
N GLN A 357 -6.61 -6.45 -0.62
CA GLN A 357 -6.74 -7.86 -1.01
C GLN A 357 -6.26 -8.81 0.08
N LEU A 358 -5.07 -8.54 0.63
CA LEU A 358 -4.47 -9.36 1.69
C LEU A 358 -5.31 -9.34 2.96
N GLN A 359 -5.81 -8.16 3.34
CA GLN A 359 -6.66 -8.04 4.51
C GLN A 359 -8.03 -8.68 4.28
N ALA A 360 -8.63 -8.53 3.09
CA ALA A 360 -9.86 -9.24 2.75
C ALA A 360 -9.67 -10.76 2.78
N ASN A 361 -8.55 -11.28 2.25
CA ASN A 361 -8.20 -12.69 2.33
C ASN A 361 -8.05 -13.15 3.79
N ALA A 362 -7.37 -12.36 4.63
CA ALA A 362 -7.23 -12.65 6.05
C ALA A 362 -8.58 -12.68 6.79
N LEU A 363 -9.55 -11.86 6.37
CA LEU A 363 -10.91 -11.88 6.89
C LEU A 363 -11.77 -13.03 6.31
N GLY A 364 -11.24 -13.83 5.38
CA GLY A 364 -12.00 -14.89 4.70
C GLY A 364 -12.99 -14.36 3.66
N SER A 365 -12.92 -13.07 3.32
CA SER A 365 -13.84 -12.39 2.41
C SER A 365 -13.50 -12.70 0.96
N LYS A 366 -14.53 -12.88 0.12
CA LYS A 366 -14.36 -12.78 -1.33
C LYS A 366 -14.38 -11.32 -1.73
N TRP A 367 -13.55 -10.94 -2.68
CA TRP A 367 -13.46 -9.56 -3.17
C TRP A 367 -13.40 -9.51 -4.70
N GLN A 368 -13.78 -8.36 -5.23
CA GLN A 368 -13.62 -7.98 -6.63
C GLN A 368 -12.93 -6.63 -6.72
N LYS A 369 -12.27 -6.40 -7.85
CA LYS A 369 -11.69 -5.11 -8.21
C LYS A 369 -12.05 -4.78 -9.65
N VAL A 370 -12.21 -3.49 -9.94
CA VAL A 370 -12.29 -2.93 -11.28
C VAL A 370 -11.17 -1.91 -11.42
N VAL A 371 -10.25 -2.14 -12.35
CA VAL A 371 -9.24 -1.15 -12.72
C VAL A 371 -9.78 -0.33 -13.89
N PHE A 372 -9.61 0.98 -13.80
CA PHE A 372 -10.22 1.92 -14.73
C PHE A 372 -9.41 1.97 -16.02
N SER A 373 -10.02 1.64 -17.16
CA SER A 373 -9.33 1.64 -18.45
C SER A 373 -8.96 3.05 -18.95
N ASN A 374 -9.79 4.06 -18.64
CA ASN A 374 -9.53 5.46 -18.96
C ASN A 374 -9.80 6.35 -17.74
N PRO A 375 -8.92 6.35 -16.73
CA PRO A 375 -9.16 7.01 -15.44
C PRO A 375 -9.31 8.54 -15.56
N ASP A 376 -8.87 9.14 -16.67
CA ASP A 376 -8.95 10.57 -16.97
C ASP A 376 -10.28 11.00 -17.61
N ASP A 377 -11.23 10.09 -17.81
CA ASP A 377 -12.56 10.44 -18.33
C ASP A 377 -13.24 11.47 -17.39
N PRO A 378 -13.59 12.67 -17.90
CA PRO A 378 -14.22 13.72 -17.09
C PRO A 378 -15.48 13.26 -16.36
N LYS A 379 -16.20 12.26 -16.90
CA LYS A 379 -17.42 11.73 -16.28
C LYS A 379 -17.16 11.20 -14.86
N TYR A 380 -15.97 10.67 -14.59
CA TYR A 380 -15.67 10.09 -13.28
C TYR A 380 -15.52 11.15 -12.18
N ARG A 381 -15.15 12.40 -12.54
CA ARG A 381 -15.14 13.50 -11.57
C ARG A 381 -16.54 13.77 -11.03
N THR A 382 -17.54 13.78 -11.92
CA THR A 382 -18.94 13.94 -11.54
C THR A 382 -19.47 12.70 -10.82
N LEU A 383 -19.20 11.51 -11.36
CA LEU A 383 -19.72 10.24 -10.83
C LEU A 383 -19.37 10.02 -9.35
N PHE A 384 -18.13 10.35 -8.95
CA PHE A 384 -17.63 10.17 -7.58
C PHE A 384 -17.52 11.48 -6.78
N ASN A 385 -18.07 12.57 -7.30
CA ASN A 385 -18.02 13.90 -6.69
C ASN A 385 -16.60 14.30 -6.22
N LEU A 386 -15.61 14.15 -7.11
CA LEU A 386 -14.19 14.31 -6.76
C LEU A 386 -13.83 15.76 -6.38
N ASP A 387 -14.56 16.76 -6.89
CA ASP A 387 -14.36 18.15 -6.49
C ASP A 387 -14.67 18.36 -5.00
N SER A 388 -15.77 17.79 -4.48
CA SER A 388 -16.08 17.81 -3.05
C SER A 388 -15.11 16.97 -2.22
N ALA A 389 -14.64 15.83 -2.74
CA ALA A 389 -13.63 15.02 -2.07
C ALA A 389 -12.31 15.80 -1.90
N GLU A 390 -11.85 16.49 -2.95
CA GLU A 390 -10.66 17.35 -2.91
C GLU A 390 -10.80 18.48 -1.89
N LEU A 391 -11.97 19.13 -1.82
CA LEU A 391 -12.26 20.15 -0.81
C LEU A 391 -12.17 19.56 0.60
N SER A 392 -12.82 18.42 0.84
CA SER A 392 -12.80 17.74 2.14
C SER A 392 -11.38 17.34 2.56
N ILE A 393 -10.55 16.82 1.64
CA ILE A 393 -9.15 16.48 1.94
C ILE A 393 -8.33 17.73 2.25
N ASN A 394 -8.52 18.83 1.51
CA ASN A 394 -7.80 20.07 1.78
C ASN A 394 -8.19 20.65 3.15
N GLU A 395 -9.49 20.62 3.49
CA GLU A 395 -9.97 21.02 4.82
C GLU A 395 -9.38 20.15 5.93
N MET A 396 -9.38 18.82 5.74
CA MET A 396 -8.75 17.87 6.66
C MET A 396 -7.27 18.22 6.87
N ALA A 397 -6.53 18.45 5.78
CA ALA A 397 -5.12 18.81 5.83
C ALA A 397 -4.89 20.10 6.63
N THR A 398 -5.73 21.13 6.45
CA THR A 398 -5.61 22.40 7.20
C THR A 398 -5.85 22.26 8.69
N ASN A 399 -6.58 21.23 9.13
CA ASN A 399 -6.91 20.98 10.53
C ASN A 399 -5.91 20.04 11.23
N LEU A 400 -4.88 19.55 10.53
CA LEU A 400 -3.84 18.72 11.14
C LEU A 400 -2.95 19.55 12.07
N VAL A 401 -2.89 19.13 13.34
CA VAL A 401 -2.09 19.77 14.41
C VAL A 401 -0.59 19.86 14.06
N ASN A 402 -0.10 18.97 13.20
CA ASN A 402 1.28 18.94 12.70
C ASN A 402 1.28 18.78 11.18
N LEU A 403 1.09 19.89 10.48
CA LEU A 403 1.26 19.96 9.02
C LEU A 403 2.71 19.60 8.64
N PRO A 404 2.94 18.50 7.90
CA PRO A 404 4.28 18.20 7.38
C PRO A 404 4.71 19.35 6.46
N LYS A 405 5.86 19.96 6.72
CA LYS A 405 6.37 21.13 5.96
C LYS A 405 6.55 20.88 4.45
N ASN A 406 6.48 19.62 4.04
CA ASN A 406 6.72 19.11 2.70
C ASN A 406 5.47 18.63 1.97
N GLU A 407 4.29 18.61 2.61
CA GLU A 407 3.05 18.20 1.92
C GLU A 407 2.42 19.38 1.18
N ARG A 408 2.13 19.18 -0.10
CA ARG A 408 1.36 20.13 -0.89
C ARG A 408 -0.08 20.17 -0.35
N LEU A 409 -0.46 21.31 0.21
CA LEU A 409 -1.75 21.53 0.88
C LEU A 409 -2.98 21.62 -0.03
N SER A 410 -2.85 21.39 -1.35
CA SER A 410 -3.97 21.54 -2.27
C SER A 410 -3.99 20.49 -3.36
N LEU A 411 -5.06 19.70 -3.35
CA LEU A 411 -5.43 18.71 -4.37
C LEU A 411 -6.23 19.27 -5.56
N LYS A 412 -6.40 20.59 -5.68
CA LYS A 412 -7.35 21.20 -6.64
C LYS A 412 -7.16 20.66 -8.08
N GLY A 413 -8.13 19.87 -8.53
CA GLY A 413 -8.22 19.25 -9.85
C GLY A 413 -7.24 18.10 -10.09
N ASN A 414 -6.79 17.39 -9.05
CA ASN A 414 -5.72 16.40 -9.16
C ASN A 414 -6.11 14.97 -8.81
N LEU A 415 -7.27 14.74 -8.18
CA LEU A 415 -7.70 13.37 -7.90
C LEU A 415 -8.13 12.66 -9.18
N VAL A 416 -7.54 11.48 -9.39
CA VAL A 416 -7.83 10.57 -10.48
C VAL A 416 -8.28 9.23 -9.90
N PRO A 417 -9.49 8.74 -10.21
CA PRO A 417 -9.95 7.43 -9.75
C PRO A 417 -9.24 6.33 -10.55
N THR A 418 -8.77 5.28 -9.86
CA THR A 418 -7.94 4.24 -10.50
C THR A 418 -8.46 2.84 -10.32
N VAL A 419 -8.93 2.50 -9.12
CA VAL A 419 -9.40 1.16 -8.78
C VAL A 419 -10.63 1.25 -7.90
N LEU A 420 -11.67 0.52 -8.24
CA LEU A 420 -12.83 0.28 -7.39
C LEU A 420 -12.71 -1.12 -6.80
N PHE A 421 -12.63 -1.22 -5.48
CA PHE A 421 -12.53 -2.47 -4.72
C PHE A 421 -13.80 -2.67 -3.89
N PHE A 422 -14.32 -3.89 -3.85
CA PHE A 422 -15.48 -4.22 -3.05
C PHE A 422 -15.50 -5.70 -2.67
N LEU A 423 -16.16 -6.00 -1.55
CA LEU A 423 -16.38 -7.38 -1.12
C LEU A 423 -17.58 -7.95 -1.90
N GLN A 424 -17.54 -9.25 -2.24
CA GLN A 424 -18.70 -9.89 -2.84
C GLN A 424 -19.73 -10.22 -1.76
N ASN A 425 -20.98 -9.80 -1.98
CA ASN A 425 -22.12 -10.39 -1.29
C ASN A 425 -22.18 -11.88 -1.63
N GLN A 426 -22.37 -12.74 -0.63
CA GLN A 426 -22.50 -14.19 -0.84
C GLN A 426 -23.78 -14.55 -1.57
#